data_AF-A0A4U9I8I8-F1
#
_entry.id   AF-A0A4U9I8I8-F1
#
_cell.length_a   1.000
_cell.length_b   1.000
_cell.length_c   1.000
_cell.angle_alpha   90.00
_cell.angle_beta   90.00
_cell.angle_gamma   90.00
#
_symmetry.space_group_name_H-M   'P 1'
#
loop_
_entity.id
_entity.type
_entity.pdbx_description
1 polymer ?
#
loop_
_entity_poly.entity_id
_entity_poly.type
_entity_poly.pdbx_seq_one_letter_code
_entity_poly.pdbx_strand_id
1 'polypeptide(L)'
;MTLGFIGKFYVLAVGVQAGLWWLTAGVVIGSAIGLYYYLRVAVSLYLSAPQQLNRDAPGNWQYSAGGIVVLISALLVLIFGIYPQPLITIVQHAMPLM
;
A
#
# COMPACT_ATOMS: atom_id res chain seq x y z
N MET A 1 6.82 -5.47 -4.98
CA MET A 1 6.76 -4.01 -4.81
C MET A 1 5.31 -3.58 -4.86
N THR A 2 4.82 -2.79 -3.90
CA THR A 2 3.43 -2.28 -3.87
C THR A 2 3.42 -0.80 -4.20
N LEU A 3 2.28 -0.27 -4.66
CA LEU A 3 2.13 1.15 -4.93
C LEU A 3 2.49 2.04 -3.73
N GLY A 4 2.24 1.56 -2.50
CA GLY A 4 2.64 2.26 -1.28
C GLY A 4 4.15 2.44 -1.12
N PHE A 5 4.97 1.52 -1.64
CA PHE A 5 6.42 1.69 -1.68
C PHE A 5 6.83 2.80 -2.65
N ILE A 6 6.25 2.82 -3.86
CA ILE A 6 6.52 3.87 -4.86
C ILE A 6 6.17 5.25 -4.29
N GLY A 7 5.00 5.39 -3.67
CA GLY A 7 4.61 6.66 -3.03
C GLY A 7 5.60 7.14 -1.97
N LYS A 8 6.03 6.26 -1.06
CA LYS A 8 7.04 6.59 -0.04
C LYS A 8 8.39 6.95 -0.65
N PHE A 9 8.81 6.25 -1.70
CA PHE A 9 10.05 6.55 -2.40
C PHE A 9 10.04 7.98 -2.95
N TYR A 10 8.95 8.42 -3.58
CA TYR A 10 8.81 9.80 -4.06
C TYR A 10 8.84 10.83 -2.93
N VAL A 11 8.15 10.56 -1.81
CA VAL A 11 8.17 11.45 -0.64
C VAL A 11 9.59 11.60 -0.09
N LEU A 12 10.34 10.50 0.02
CA LEU A 12 11.73 10.52 0.47
C LEU A 12 12.63 11.24 -0.53
N ALA A 13 12.46 11.00 -1.83
CA ALA A 13 13.24 11.65 -2.88
C ALA A 13 13.07 13.18 -2.84
N VAL A 14 11.83 13.67 -2.76
CA VAL A 14 11.54 15.11 -2.63
C VAL A 14 12.06 15.65 -1.30
N GLY A 15 11.90 14.92 -0.19
CA GLY A 15 12.39 15.33 1.12
C GLY A 15 13.91 15.54 1.15
N VAL A 16 14.67 14.62 0.56
CA VAL A 16 16.13 14.73 0.45
C VAL A 16 16.53 15.85 -0.51
N GLN A 17 15.88 15.94 -1.68
CA GLN A 17 16.16 16.98 -2.68
C GLN A 17 15.92 18.39 -2.13
N ALA A 18 14.91 18.57 -1.28
CA ALA A 18 14.58 19.83 -0.63
C ALA A 18 15.37 20.09 0.66
N GLY A 19 16.27 19.18 1.08
CA GLY A 19 17.06 19.31 2.32
C GLY A 19 16.24 19.16 3.61
N LEU A 20 15.04 18.57 3.54
CA LEU A 20 14.11 18.41 4.67
C LEU A 20 14.46 17.19 5.52
N TRP A 21 15.63 17.21 6.15
CA TRP A 21 16.20 16.06 6.86
C TRP A 21 15.32 15.56 8.02
N TRP A 22 14.76 16.46 8.82
CA TRP A 22 13.89 16.07 9.94
C TRP A 22 12.61 15.38 9.48
N LEU A 23 11.96 15.90 8.44
CA LEU A 23 10.75 15.30 7.87
C LEU A 23 11.06 13.94 7.23
N THR A 24 12.16 13.87 6.47
CA THR A 24 12.62 12.62 5.85
C THR A 24 12.90 11.54 6.90
N ALA A 25 13.61 11.89 7.98
CA ALA A 25 13.85 10.98 9.10
C ALA A 25 12.55 10.52 9.77
N GLY A 26 11.60 11.44 9.97
CA GLY A 26 10.27 11.12 10.48
C GLY A 26 9.51 10.10 9.61
N VAL A 27 9.59 10.23 8.28
CA VAL A 27 8.97 9.27 7.33
C VAL A 27 9.59 7.88 7.46
N VAL A 28 10.91 7.79 7.62
CA VAL A 28 11.62 6.51 7.79
C VAL A 28 11.24 5.85 9.12
N ILE A 29 11.31 6.59 10.23
CA ILE A 29 10.97 6.09 11.57
C ILE A 29 9.51 5.65 11.63
N GLY A 30 8.59 6.49 11.15
CA GLY A 30 7.17 6.17 11.10
C GLY A 30 6.88 4.93 10.23
N SER A 31 7.64 4.75 9.14
CA SER A 31 7.53 3.54 8.32
C SER A 31 8.01 2.29 9.03
N ALA A 32 9.09 2.37 9.83
CA ALA A 32 9.58 1.24 10.64
C ALA A 32 8.58 0.86 11.74
N ILE A 33 7.99 1.85 12.43
CA ILE A 33 6.94 1.60 13.43
C ILE A 33 5.72 0.95 12.77
N GLY A 34 5.27 1.49 11.63
CA GLY A 34 4.14 0.92 10.88
C GLY A 34 4.41 -0.51 10.41
N LEU A 35 5.65 -0.81 10.00
CA LEU A 35 6.05 -2.15 9.56
C LEU A 35 5.80 -3.20 10.64
N TYR A 36 6.08 -2.89 11.92
CA TYR A 36 5.80 -3.81 13.02
C TYR A 36 4.31 -4.19 13.08
N TYR A 37 3.42 -3.20 13.03
CA TYR A 37 1.97 -3.45 13.10
C TYR A 37 1.44 -4.16 11.85
N TYR A 38 1.90 -3.77 10.65
CA TYR A 38 1.49 -4.42 9.40
C TYR A 38 1.94 -5.87 9.34
N LEU A 39 3.18 -6.16 9.71
CA LEU A 39 3.68 -7.53 9.75
C LEU A 39 2.97 -8.36 10.79
N ARG A 40 2.66 -7.81 11.97
CA ARG A 40 1.89 -8.52 13.00
C ARG A 40 0.53 -8.98 12.46
N VAL A 41 -0.17 -8.12 11.72
CA VAL A 41 -1.45 -8.46 11.09
C VAL A 41 -1.24 -9.50 9.99
N ALA A 42 -0.28 -9.29 9.09
CA ALA A 42 0.01 -10.24 8.01
C ALA A 42 0.34 -11.64 8.55
N VAL A 43 1.20 -11.73 9.56
CA VAL A 43 1.54 -12.98 10.27
C VAL A 43 0.30 -13.63 10.87
N SER A 44 -0.57 -12.86 11.53
CA SER A 44 -1.80 -13.40 12.12
C SER A 44 -2.75 -14.03 11.09
N LEU A 45 -2.75 -13.52 9.84
CA LEU A 45 -3.57 -14.08 8.76
C LEU A 45 -3.09 -15.46 8.29
N TYR A 46 -1.79 -15.76 8.40
CA TYR A 46 -1.23 -17.03 7.91
C TYR A 46 -0.93 -18.05 9.00
N LEU A 47 -0.58 -17.60 10.22
CA LEU A 47 -0.04 -18.47 11.28
C LEU A 47 -1.01 -18.71 12.45
N SER A 48 -2.12 -17.97 12.53
CA SER A 48 -3.11 -18.14 13.60
C SER A 48 -4.39 -18.75 13.06
N ALA A 49 -4.49 -20.09 13.07
CA ALA A 49 -5.75 -20.77 12.77
C ALA A 49 -6.74 -20.51 13.93
N PRO A 50 -7.92 -19.93 13.67
CA PRO A 50 -8.89 -19.68 14.72
C PRO A 50 -9.46 -20.99 15.26
N GLN A 51 -9.58 -21.12 16.59
CA GLN A 51 -10.24 -22.28 17.24
C GLN A 51 -11.75 -22.34 16.96
N GLN A 52 -12.35 -21.22 16.54
CA GLN A 52 -13.74 -21.13 16.07
C GLN A 52 -13.80 -20.24 14.82
N LEU A 53 -14.18 -20.81 13.67
CA LEU A 53 -14.48 -20.08 12.43
C LEU A 53 -15.81 -19.31 12.57
N ASN A 54 -15.84 -18.23 13.36
CA ASN A 54 -17.07 -17.45 13.54
C ASN A 54 -17.32 -16.41 12.43
N ARG A 55 -16.33 -16.13 11.57
CA ARG A 55 -16.42 -15.10 10.51
C ARG A 55 -15.55 -15.41 9.29
N ASP A 56 -15.69 -16.61 8.74
CA ASP A 56 -15.11 -16.87 7.43
C ASP A 56 -15.98 -16.29 6.32
N ALA A 57 -15.32 -15.74 5.30
CA ALA A 57 -16.01 -15.28 4.11
C ALA A 57 -16.71 -16.51 3.46
N PRO A 58 -17.94 -16.36 2.94
CA PRO A 58 -18.61 -17.44 2.22
C PRO A 58 -17.72 -18.03 1.13
N GLY A 59 -17.85 -19.33 0.81
CA GLY A 59 -16.98 -19.98 -0.19
C GLY A 59 -16.96 -19.30 -1.57
N ASN A 60 -17.98 -18.50 -1.89
CA ASN A 60 -18.11 -17.69 -3.10
C ASN A 60 -17.82 -16.19 -2.91
N TRP A 61 -17.16 -15.78 -1.81
CA TRP A 61 -16.95 -14.36 -1.48
C TRP A 61 -16.25 -13.56 -2.58
N GLN A 62 -15.40 -14.22 -3.37
CA GLN A 62 -14.66 -13.64 -4.49
C GLN A 62 -15.59 -13.12 -5.60
N TYR A 63 -16.80 -13.68 -5.72
CA TYR A 63 -17.83 -13.27 -6.67
C TYR A 63 -18.79 -12.23 -6.10
N SER A 64 -18.76 -12.00 -4.78
CA SER A 64 -19.47 -10.86 -4.18
C SER A 64 -18.86 -9.56 -4.68
N ALA A 65 -19.68 -8.52 -4.81
CA ALA A 65 -19.22 -7.18 -5.18
C ALA A 65 -18.03 -6.73 -4.31
N GLY A 66 -18.06 -7.01 -3.00
CA GLY A 66 -16.95 -6.70 -2.10
C GLY A 66 -15.67 -7.48 -2.41
N GLY A 67 -15.79 -8.77 -2.76
CA GLY A 67 -14.64 -9.61 -3.10
C GLY A 67 -13.97 -9.16 -4.40
N ILE A 68 -14.78 -8.90 -5.42
CA ILE A 68 -14.29 -8.40 -6.72
C ILE A 68 -13.54 -7.07 -6.53
N VAL A 69 -14.10 -6.12 -5.76
CA VAL A 69 -13.46 -4.83 -5.51
C VAL A 69 -12.12 -4.99 -4.79
N VAL A 70 -12.04 -5.86 -3.78
CA VAL A 70 -10.77 -6.13 -3.06
C VAL A 70 -9.74 -6.76 -4.00
N LEU A 71 -10.15 -7.72 -4.82
CA LEU A 71 -9.27 -8.38 -5.79
C LEU A 71 -8.71 -7.38 -6.81
N ILE A 72 -9.59 -6.57 -7.43
CA ILE A 72 -9.17 -5.53 -8.38
C ILE A 72 -8.22 -4.54 -7.69
N SER A 73 -8.56 -4.07 -6.50
CA SER A 73 -7.73 -3.11 -5.76
C SER A 73 -6.34 -3.67 -5.45
N ALA A 74 -6.26 -4.90 -4.95
CA ALA A 74 -5.00 -5.57 -4.67
C ALA A 74 -4.16 -5.73 -5.95
N LEU A 75 -4.81 -6.08 -7.06
CA LEU A 75 -4.17 -6.28 -8.35
C LEU A 75 -3.63 -4.95 -8.92
N LEU A 76 -4.38 -3.86 -8.81
CA LEU A 76 -3.93 -2.51 -9.19
C LEU A 76 -2.73 -2.06 -8.35
N VAL A 77 -2.75 -2.29 -7.03
CA VAL A 77 -1.63 -1.95 -6.13
C VAL A 77 -0.36 -2.72 -6.50
N LEU A 78 -0.48 -3.96 -6.98
CA LEU A 78 0.64 -4.76 -7.45
C LEU A 78 1.13 -4.30 -8.83
N ILE A 79 0.24 -4.14 -9.81
CA ILE A 79 0.57 -3.70 -11.16
C ILE A 79 1.29 -2.35 -11.11
N PHE A 80 0.69 -1.35 -10.48
CA PHE A 80 1.31 -0.02 -10.39
C PHE A 80 2.48 0.02 -9.40
N GLY A 81 2.61 -0.96 -8.51
CA GLY A 81 3.80 -1.15 -7.69
C GLY A 81 5.02 -1.60 -8.50
N ILE A 82 4.83 -2.35 -9.59
CA ILE A 82 5.88 -2.84 -10.48
C ILE A 82 6.10 -1.87 -11.66
N TYR A 83 5.01 -1.40 -12.26
CA TYR A 83 5.03 -0.47 -13.39
C TYR A 83 4.26 0.82 -13.04
N PRO A 84 4.88 1.75 -12.30
CA PRO A 84 4.22 2.97 -11.84
C PRO A 84 4.04 4.04 -12.93
N GLN A 85 4.77 3.93 -14.04
CA GLN A 85 4.86 4.96 -15.07
C GLN A 85 3.49 5.49 -15.56
N PRO A 86 2.49 4.64 -15.88
CA PRO A 86 1.20 5.14 -16.37
C PRO A 86 0.49 6.03 -15.35
N LEU A 87 0.56 5.65 -14.07
CA LEU A 87 -0.07 6.40 -12.99
C LEU A 87 0.64 7.73 -12.75
N ILE A 88 1.98 7.74 -12.82
CA ILE A 88 2.79 8.97 -12.71
C ILE A 88 2.41 9.95 -13.83
N THR A 89 2.33 9.47 -15.07
CA THR A 89 1.97 10.31 -16.22
C THR A 89 0.58 10.92 -16.04
N ILE A 90 -0.42 10.15 -15.59
CA ILE A 90 -1.77 10.68 -15.33
C ILE A 90 -1.73 11.80 -14.28
N VAL A 91 -1.01 11.59 -13.17
CA VAL A 91 -0.90 12.58 -12.10
C VAL A 91 -0.22 13.87 -12.59
N GLN A 92 0.83 13.76 -13.42
CA GLN A 92 1.51 14.92 -13.99
C GLN A 92 0.60 15.75 -14.90
N HIS A 93 -0.25 15.11 -15.70
CA HIS A 93 -1.21 15.82 -16.56
C HIS A 93 -2.34 16.51 -15.77
N ALA A 94 -2.60 16.05 -14.54
CA ALA A 94 -3.61 16.63 -13.66
C ALA A 94 -3.08 17.80 -12.80
N MET A 95 -1.80 18.18 -12.95
CA MET A 95 -1.23 19.29 -12.18
C MET A 95 -1.87 20.62 -12.60
N PRO A 96 -2.23 21.49 -11.64
CA PRO A 96 -2.80 22.80 -11.93
C PRO A 96 -1.80 23.67 -12.71
N LEU A 97 -2.32 24.50 -13.61
CA LEU A 97 -1.55 25.56 -14.27
C LEU A 97 -1.19 26.62 -13.21
N MET A 98 0.01 26.52 -12.66
CA MET A 98 0.65 27.55 -11.84
C MET A 98 1.97 27.96 -12.49
#